data_AF-A0A370VKZ5-F1
#
_entry.id   AF-A0A370VKZ5-F1
#
_cell.length_a   1.000
_cell.length_b   1.000
_cell.length_c   1.000
_cell.angle_alpha   90.00
_cell.angle_beta   90.00
_cell.angle_gamma   90.00
#
_symmetry.space_group_name_H-M   'P 1'
#
loop_
_entity.id
_entity.type
_entity.pdbx_description
1 polymer ?
#
loop_
_entity_poly.entity_id
_entity_poly.type
_entity_poly.pdbx_seq_one_letter_code
_entity_poly.pdbx_strand_id
1 'polypeptide(L)' 'MDMLELMEWLAERGVTTVFKVDGERMVEGKKAWMIVVSGGPLGEDSFFRVDVSTADACLDALLAHLEGKGLSPWA' A
#
# COMPACT_ATOMS: atom_id res chain seq x y z
N MET A 1 -14.25 1.68 -1.65
CA MET A 1 -13.68 0.34 -1.86
C MET A 1 -12.91 -0.03 -0.62
N ASP A 2 -13.00 -1.27 -0.19
CA ASP A 2 -12.24 -1.75 0.96
C ASP A 2 -10.79 -2.16 0.56
N MET A 3 -10.01 -2.63 1.53
CA MET A 3 -8.62 -3.02 1.31
C MET A 3 -8.48 -4.20 0.35
N LEU A 4 -9.41 -5.17 0.38
CA LEU A 4 -9.33 -6.36 -0.47
C LEU A 4 -9.62 -5.99 -1.93
N GLU A 5 -10.69 -5.23 -2.15
CA GLU A 5 -11.02 -4.72 -3.47
C GLU A 5 -9.88 -3.82 -4.02
N LEU A 6 -9.19 -3.06 -3.17
CA LEU A 6 -7.99 -2.30 -3.57
C LEU A 6 -6.84 -3.19 -4.01
N MET A 7 -6.57 -4.27 -3.26
CA MET A 7 -5.52 -5.20 -3.62
C MET A 7 -5.83 -5.94 -4.93
N GLU A 8 -7.10 -6.28 -5.16
CA GLU A 8 -7.55 -6.87 -6.43
C GLU A 8 -7.35 -5.88 -7.59
N TRP A 9 -7.83 -4.64 -7.44
CA TRP A 9 -7.66 -3.58 -8.45
C TRP A 9 -6.18 -3.33 -8.82
N LEU A 10 -5.29 -3.36 -7.81
CA LEU A 10 -3.84 -3.25 -8.00
C LEU A 10 -3.27 -4.48 -8.73
N ALA A 11 -3.67 -5.68 -8.33
CA ALA A 11 -3.21 -6.93 -8.93
C ALA A 11 -3.60 -7.05 -10.41
N GLU A 12 -4.81 -6.65 -10.77
CA GLU A 12 -5.29 -6.59 -12.17
C GLU A 12 -4.42 -5.71 -13.07
N ARG A 13 -3.71 -4.73 -12.48
CA ARG A 13 -2.81 -3.81 -13.18
C ARG A 13 -1.34 -4.25 -13.10
N GLY A 14 -1.07 -5.46 -12.63
CA GLY A 14 0.29 -5.99 -12.51
C GLY A 14 1.08 -5.40 -11.35
N VAL A 15 0.42 -4.76 -10.37
CA VAL A 15 1.08 -4.25 -9.16
C VAL A 15 1.19 -5.39 -8.14
N THR A 16 2.41 -5.70 -7.72
CA THR A 16 2.63 -6.57 -6.56
C THR A 16 2.39 -5.76 -5.29
N THR A 17 1.48 -6.22 -4.43
CA THR A 17 1.10 -5.52 -3.19
C THR A 17 1.30 -6.42 -1.96
N VAL A 18 2.00 -5.91 -0.96
CA VAL A 18 2.10 -6.53 0.37
C VAL A 18 1.55 -5.55 1.39
N PHE A 19 0.44 -5.92 2.04
CA PHE A 19 -0.10 -5.21 3.20
C PHE A 19 0.03 -6.13 4.42
N LYS A 20 0.78 -5.69 5.43
CA LYS A 20 1.05 -6.53 6.61
C LYS A 20 1.05 -5.74 7.91
N VAL A 21 0.77 -6.45 8.98
CA VAL A 21 0.98 -6.01 10.36
C VAL A 21 2.06 -6.88 11.02
N ASP A 22 3.01 -6.23 11.67
CA ASP A 22 4.10 -6.86 12.41
C ASP A 22 3.72 -6.97 13.90
N GLY A 23 3.53 -8.20 14.36
CA GLY A 23 3.04 -8.48 15.72
C GLY A 23 4.03 -8.10 16.81
N GLU A 24 5.34 -8.28 16.59
CA GLU A 24 6.36 -7.88 17.56
C GLU A 24 6.39 -6.37 17.71
N ARG A 25 6.40 -5.64 16.58
CA ARG A 25 6.35 -4.18 16.60
C ARG A 25 5.05 -3.65 17.22
N MET A 26 3.93 -4.35 17.02
CA MET A 26 2.65 -3.98 17.64
C MET A 26 2.74 -4.06 19.16
N VAL A 27 3.26 -5.17 19.69
CA VAL A 27 3.45 -5.36 21.15
C VAL A 27 4.41 -4.32 21.73
N GLU A 28 5.42 -3.91 20.95
CA GLU A 28 6.38 -2.87 21.33
C GLU A 28 5.88 -1.42 21.13
N GLY A 29 4.65 -1.23 20.64
CA GLY A 29 4.10 0.11 20.36
C GLY A 29 4.82 0.86 19.22
N LYS A 30 5.50 0.14 18.33
CA LYS A 30 6.22 0.69 17.17
C LYS A 30 5.32 0.73 15.93
N LYS A 31 5.86 1.28 14.84
CA LYS A 31 5.22 1.28 13.51
C LYS A 31 5.09 -0.16 12.97
N ALA A 32 3.95 -0.77 13.23
CA ALA A 32 3.67 -2.17 12.95
C ALA A 32 3.05 -2.41 11.57
N TRP A 33 2.36 -1.43 11.02
CA TRP A 33 1.68 -1.54 9.73
C TRP A 33 2.63 -1.16 8.60
N MET A 34 2.60 -1.95 7.53
CA MET A 34 3.41 -1.74 6.36
C MET A 34 2.61 -2.00 5.09
N ILE A 35 2.81 -1.15 4.09
CA ILE A 35 2.47 -1.46 2.71
C ILE A 35 3.69 -1.35 1.83
N VAL A 36 3.80 -2.28 0.89
CA VAL A 36 4.80 -2.28 -0.18
C VAL A 36 4.07 -2.49 -1.49
N VAL A 37 4.31 -1.62 -2.47
CA VAL A 37 3.83 -1.79 -3.85
C VAL A 37 4.95 -1.58 -4.85
N SER A 38 4.89 -2.35 -5.94
CA SER A 38 5.88 -2.28 -7.03
C SER A 38 5.33 -2.85 -8.33
N GLY A 39 5.93 -2.44 -9.45
CA GLY A 39 5.61 -2.95 -10.78
C GLY A 39 4.37 -2.32 -11.43
N GLY A 40 3.97 -2.88 -12.57
CA GLY A 40 2.84 -2.40 -13.36
C GLY A 40 2.96 -0.90 -13.70
N PRO A 41 1.87 -0.12 -13.61
CA PRO A 41 1.85 1.30 -13.95
C PRO A 41 2.69 2.19 -13.03
N LEU A 42 3.28 1.64 -11.95
CA LEU A 42 4.21 2.37 -11.11
C LEU A 42 5.56 2.57 -11.81
N GLY A 43 5.95 1.63 -12.70
CA GLY A 43 7.24 1.57 -13.39
C GLY A 43 8.17 0.49 -12.83
N GLU A 44 9.07 -0.05 -13.67
CA GLU A 44 9.95 -1.19 -13.31
C GLU A 44 10.89 -0.89 -12.14
N ASP A 45 11.35 0.35 -12.01
CA ASP A 45 12.19 0.81 -10.89
C ASP A 45 11.39 1.49 -9.77
N SER A 46 10.06 1.55 -9.89
CA SER A 46 9.23 2.25 -8.91
C SER A 46 8.81 1.32 -7.80
N PHE A 47 9.50 1.49 -6.67
CA PHE A 47 9.20 0.85 -5.40
C PHE A 47 8.60 1.89 -4.44
N PHE A 48 7.47 1.57 -3.81
CA PHE A 48 6.92 2.35 -2.72
C PHE A 48 6.75 1.47 -1.48
N ARG A 49 7.25 1.96 -0.35
CA ARG A 49 7.08 1.33 0.95
C ARG A 49 6.83 2.40 2.01
N VAL A 50 5.88 2.11 2.89
CA VAL A 50 5.67 2.89 4.10
C VAL A 50 5.58 1.95 5.31
N ASP A 51 6.14 2.40 6.43
CA ASP A 51 5.97 1.79 7.76
C ASP A 51 5.26 2.85 8.63
N VAL A 52 4.10 2.53 9.21
CA VAL A 52 3.24 3.43 10.00
C VAL A 52 2.58 2.72 11.19
N SER A 53 1.92 3.49 12.06
CA SER A 53 1.35 2.98 13.32
C SER A 53 -0.07 2.44 13.19
N THR A 54 -0.81 2.75 12.12
CA THR A 54 -2.20 2.30 11.93
C THR A 54 -2.44 1.79 10.51
N ALA A 55 -3.47 0.95 10.34
CA ALA A 55 -3.89 0.45 9.03
C ALA A 55 -4.36 1.61 8.13
N ASP A 56 -5.17 2.53 8.66
CA ASP A 56 -5.72 3.67 7.93
C ASP A 56 -4.61 4.59 7.39
N ALA A 57 -3.62 4.93 8.21
CA ALA A 57 -2.49 5.76 7.75
C ALA A 57 -1.67 5.10 6.64
N CYS A 58 -1.69 3.76 6.61
CA CYS A 58 -0.99 2.97 5.60
C CYS A 58 -1.75 3.02 4.27
N LEU A 59 -3.09 2.92 4.35
CA LEU A 59 -3.99 3.07 3.21
C LEU A 59 -3.95 4.50 2.65
N ASP A 60 -4.01 5.53 3.50
CA ASP A 60 -3.92 6.93 3.08
C ASP A 60 -2.62 7.21 2.34
N ALA A 61 -1.49 6.69 2.85
CA ALA A 61 -0.20 6.84 2.21
C ALA A 61 -0.13 6.14 0.84
N LEU A 62 -0.75 4.97 0.68
CA LEU A 62 -0.87 4.30 -0.60
C LEU A 62 -1.71 5.12 -1.58
N LEU A 63 -2.89 5.58 -1.17
CA LEU A 63 -3.80 6.35 -2.03
C LEU A 63 -3.13 7.64 -2.51
N ALA A 64 -2.45 8.36 -1.62
CA ALA A 64 -1.68 9.55 -1.98
C ALA A 64 -0.52 9.23 -2.96
N HIS A 65 0.14 8.07 -2.80
CA HIS A 65 1.17 7.63 -3.75
C HIS A 65 0.59 7.34 -5.13
N LEU A 66 -0.54 6.62 -5.20
CA LEU A 66 -1.23 6.31 -6.45
C LEU A 66 -1.70 7.59 -7.16
N GLU A 67 -2.29 8.54 -6.43
CA GLU A 67 -2.69 9.84 -6.96
C GLU A 67 -1.50 10.60 -7.54
N GLY A 68 -0.36 10.60 -6.86
CA GLY A 68 0.90 11.18 -7.35
C GLY A 68 1.44 10.51 -8.62
N LYS A 69 0.98 9.30 -8.95
CA LYS A 69 1.27 8.58 -10.20
C LYS A 69 0.16 8.74 -11.26
N GLY A 70 -0.87 9.54 -10.99
CA GLY A 70 -2.04 9.69 -11.87
C GLY A 70 -2.95 8.46 -11.88
N LEU A 71 -2.87 7.63 -10.84
CA LEU A 71 -3.70 6.44 -10.67
C LEU A 71 -4.78 6.71 -9.63
N SER A 72 -6.03 6.37 -9.96
CA SER A 72 -7.15 6.46 -9.04
C SER A 72 -7.96 5.17 -9.11
N PRO A 73 -8.21 4.50 -7.98
CA PRO A 73 -9.12 3.37 -7.94
C PRO A 73 -10.59 3.79 -7.97
N TRP A 74 -10.89 5.11 -7.90
CA TRP A 74 -12.24 5.68 -7.94
C TRP A 74 -12.63 6.24 -9.31
N ALA A 75 -11.73 6.15 -10.29
CA ALA A 75 -11.95 6.65 -11.65
C ALA A 75 -12.73 5.66 -12.51
#